data_AF-A0A1S3JK31-F1
#
_entry.id   AF-A0A1S3JK31-F1
#
_cell.length_a   1.000
_cell.length_b   1.000
_cell.length_c   1.000
_cell.angle_alpha   90.00
_cell.angle_beta   90.00
_cell.angle_gamma   90.00
#
_symmetry.space_group_name_H-M   'P 1'
#
loop_
_entity.id
_entity.type
_entity.pdbx_description
1 polymer ?
#
loop_
_entity_poly.entity_id
_entity_poly.type
_entity_poly.pdbx_seq_one_letter_code
_entity_poly.pdbx_strand_id
1 'polypeptide(L)'
;MSHILPPHPEVEVLRAQLILKLRQQYQEMCHSREGIDSPLESFNRWLLERKVIDKGNDCMFPSSCSPEISQSMYREIVNDIPIKLVKPKYSADARRQLSKYAEAAKKMVETRNASPESRKLVKWHAEDTFQWLRKQPNATYDDYLERLAHLKRQCQPYLIEAAKGSVEGICSKIYALSCEYAKKVNEKSWQILQEHGVK
;
A
#
# COMPACT_ATOMS: atom_id res chain seq x y z
N MET A 1 -0.13 -32.21 -10.57
CA MET A 1 0.83 -31.30 -11.24
C MET A 1 -0.02 -30.24 -11.92
N SER A 2 0.14 -28.96 -11.55
CA SER A 2 -0.55 -27.88 -12.26
C SER A 2 0.06 -27.76 -13.66
N HIS A 3 -0.69 -28.16 -14.67
CA HIS A 3 -0.26 -27.98 -16.06
C HIS A 3 -0.50 -26.52 -16.43
N ILE A 4 0.58 -25.75 -16.43
CA ILE A 4 0.59 -24.42 -17.06
C ILE A 4 0.24 -24.64 -18.54
N LEU A 5 -0.78 -23.96 -19.02
CA LEU A 5 -1.22 -24.06 -20.41
C LEU A 5 -0.15 -23.46 -21.34
N PRO A 6 0.02 -23.99 -22.57
CA PRO A 6 0.96 -23.42 -23.53
C PRO A 6 0.68 -21.93 -23.77
N PRO A 7 1.73 -21.09 -23.90
CA PRO A 7 1.54 -19.68 -24.16
C PRO A 7 0.94 -19.46 -25.55
N HIS A 8 0.05 -18.47 -25.66
CA HIS A 8 -0.53 -18.04 -26.92
C HIS A 8 -0.55 -16.51 -26.99
N PRO A 9 -0.18 -15.87 -28.12
CA PRO A 9 -0.08 -14.41 -28.20
C PRO A 9 -1.33 -13.65 -27.73
N GLU A 10 -2.53 -14.08 -28.13
CA GLU A 10 -3.78 -13.45 -27.69
C GLU A 10 -4.01 -13.52 -26.17
N VAL A 11 -3.59 -14.63 -25.54
CA VAL A 11 -3.68 -14.81 -24.08
C VAL A 11 -2.70 -13.89 -23.39
N GLU A 12 -1.47 -13.78 -23.91
CA GLU A 12 -0.46 -12.87 -23.35
C GLU A 12 -0.84 -11.40 -23.48
N VAL A 13 -1.49 -11.00 -24.59
CA VAL A 13 -2.04 -9.65 -24.76
C VAL A 13 -3.12 -9.37 -23.71
N LEU A 14 -4.06 -10.29 -23.51
CA LEU A 14 -5.08 -10.17 -22.47
C LEU A 14 -4.43 -10.09 -21.07
N ARG A 15 -3.47 -10.95 -20.78
CA ARG A 15 -2.74 -10.97 -19.50
C ARG A 15 -2.04 -9.64 -19.25
N ALA A 16 -1.34 -9.09 -20.25
CA ALA A 16 -0.67 -7.79 -20.14
C ALA A 16 -1.66 -6.66 -19.84
N GLN A 17 -2.79 -6.60 -20.56
CA GLN A 17 -3.83 -5.60 -20.31
C GLN A 17 -4.42 -5.70 -18.90
N LEU A 18 -4.68 -6.92 -18.42
CA LEU A 18 -5.21 -7.15 -17.08
C LEU A 18 -4.19 -6.82 -15.98
N ILE A 19 -2.89 -7.05 -16.20
CA ILE A 19 -1.83 -6.63 -15.26
C ILE A 19 -1.77 -5.10 -15.16
N LEU A 20 -1.84 -4.38 -16.28
CA LEU A 20 -1.86 -2.92 -16.29
C LEU A 20 -3.09 -2.39 -15.54
N LYS A 21 -4.26 -3.00 -15.79
CA LYS A 21 -5.49 -2.67 -15.07
C LYS A 21 -5.36 -2.92 -13.57
N LEU A 22 -4.77 -4.04 -13.16
CA LEU A 22 -4.58 -4.37 -11.74
C LEU A 22 -3.66 -3.38 -11.04
N ARG A 23 -2.57 -2.94 -11.70
CA ARG A 23 -1.68 -1.88 -11.21
C ARG A 23 -2.41 -0.56 -11.05
N GLN A 24 -3.24 -0.18 -12.03
CA GLN A 24 -4.04 1.04 -11.96
C GLN A 24 -5.00 0.99 -10.76
N GLN A 25 -5.71 -0.12 -10.57
CA GLN A 25 -6.62 -0.31 -9.43
C GLN A 25 -5.87 -0.22 -8.09
N TYR A 26 -4.64 -0.72 -8.02
CA TYR A 26 -3.81 -0.59 -6.82
C TYR A 26 -3.45 0.86 -6.50
N GLN A 27 -3.02 1.63 -7.50
CA GLN A 27 -2.73 3.05 -7.36
C GLN A 27 -3.99 3.83 -6.94
N GLU A 28 -5.13 3.60 -7.61
CA GLU A 28 -6.39 4.28 -7.31
C GLU A 28 -6.87 4.00 -5.88
N MET A 29 -6.72 2.76 -5.39
CA MET A 29 -7.10 2.41 -4.02
C MET A 29 -6.18 3.02 -2.97
N CYS A 30 -4.86 3.06 -3.20
CA CYS A 30 -3.93 3.75 -2.30
C CYS A 30 -4.29 5.23 -2.19
N HIS A 31 -4.57 5.87 -3.33
CA HIS A 31 -4.90 7.30 -3.37
C HIS A 31 -6.26 7.60 -2.72
N SER A 32 -7.31 6.86 -3.10
CA SER A 32 -8.67 7.13 -2.61
C SER A 32 -8.89 6.77 -1.15
N ARG A 33 -8.22 5.74 -0.63
CA ARG A 33 -8.44 5.26 0.75
C ARG A 33 -7.43 5.80 1.76
N GLU A 34 -6.17 5.95 1.35
CA GLU A 34 -5.07 6.37 2.22
C GLU A 34 -4.50 7.74 1.87
N GLY A 35 -4.89 8.35 0.73
CA GLY A 35 -4.38 9.66 0.33
C GLY A 35 -2.91 9.66 -0.07
N ILE A 36 -2.37 8.49 -0.42
CA ILE A 36 -0.96 8.30 -0.82
C ILE A 36 -0.88 7.65 -2.20
N ASP A 37 0.23 7.87 -2.89
CA ASP A 37 0.56 7.05 -4.06
C ASP A 37 0.92 5.63 -3.63
N SER A 38 0.75 4.67 -4.54
CA SER A 38 1.26 3.32 -4.28
C SER A 38 2.78 3.36 -4.04
N PRO A 39 3.29 2.65 -3.02
CA PRO A 39 4.73 2.63 -2.76
C PRO A 39 5.50 2.10 -3.97
N LEU A 40 6.67 2.71 -4.24
CA LEU A 40 7.44 2.42 -5.44
C LEU A 40 7.80 0.94 -5.50
N GLU A 41 7.51 0.26 -6.61
CA GLU A 41 7.79 -1.18 -6.81
C GLU A 41 7.06 -2.16 -5.86
N SER A 42 6.18 -1.69 -4.98
CA SER A 42 5.49 -2.57 -4.02
C SER A 42 4.59 -3.60 -4.71
N PHE A 43 4.00 -3.23 -5.85
CA PHE A 43 3.22 -4.16 -6.67
C PHE A 43 4.07 -5.30 -7.22
N ASN A 44 5.30 -5.02 -7.65
CA ASN A 44 6.21 -6.05 -8.17
C ASN A 44 6.64 -6.99 -7.06
N ARG A 45 7.00 -6.45 -5.89
CA ARG A 45 7.31 -7.26 -4.70
C ARG A 45 6.12 -8.08 -4.22
N TRP A 46 4.91 -7.53 -4.29
CA TRP A 46 3.69 -8.25 -4.02
C TRP A 46 3.52 -9.45 -4.95
N LEU A 47 3.68 -9.29 -6.27
CA LEU A 47 3.63 -10.41 -7.21
C LEU A 47 4.62 -11.53 -6.84
N LEU A 48 5.87 -11.16 -6.58
CA LEU A 48 6.92 -12.10 -6.19
C LEU A 48 6.58 -12.84 -4.90
N GLU A 49 6.20 -12.10 -3.86
CA GLU A 49 5.87 -12.65 -2.55
C GLU A 49 4.66 -13.58 -2.60
N ARG A 50 3.62 -13.21 -3.35
CA ARG A 50 2.45 -14.08 -3.54
C ARG A 50 2.81 -15.34 -4.32
N LYS A 51 3.61 -15.25 -5.37
CA LYS A 51 4.00 -16.41 -6.20
C LYS A 51 4.83 -17.46 -5.45
N VAL A 52 5.48 -17.11 -4.34
CA VAL A 52 6.15 -18.09 -3.47
C VAL A 52 5.15 -19.08 -2.84
N ILE A 53 3.95 -18.62 -2.50
CA ILE A 53 2.94 -19.41 -1.77
C ILE A 53 1.72 -19.79 -2.63
N ASP A 54 1.61 -19.23 -3.83
CA ASP A 54 0.48 -19.41 -4.72
C ASP A 54 0.37 -20.87 -5.19
N LYS A 55 -0.81 -21.44 -4.98
CA LYS A 55 -1.19 -22.77 -5.50
C LYS A 55 -2.10 -22.66 -6.73
N GLY A 56 -2.19 -21.46 -7.31
CA GLY A 56 -2.93 -21.17 -8.52
C GLY A 56 -2.27 -21.74 -9.77
N ASN A 57 -2.95 -21.59 -10.91
CA ASN A 57 -2.51 -22.16 -12.19
C ASN A 57 -2.06 -21.08 -13.21
N ASP A 58 -2.27 -19.79 -12.94
CA ASP A 58 -1.77 -18.74 -13.83
C ASP A 58 -0.29 -18.43 -13.54
N CYS A 59 0.49 -18.11 -14.58
CA CYS A 59 1.91 -17.84 -14.47
C CYS A 59 2.24 -16.46 -13.84
N MET A 60 1.29 -15.51 -13.85
CA MET A 60 1.53 -14.12 -13.40
C MET A 60 0.60 -13.71 -12.24
N PHE A 61 -0.69 -13.95 -12.36
CA PHE A 61 -1.68 -13.57 -11.35
C PHE A 61 -1.68 -14.58 -10.19
N PRO A 62 -1.41 -14.17 -8.94
CA PRO A 62 -1.69 -15.02 -7.79
C PRO A 62 -3.19 -15.27 -7.65
N SER A 63 -3.59 -16.51 -7.34
CA SER A 63 -5.01 -16.88 -7.29
C SER A 63 -5.40 -17.93 -6.24
N SER A 64 -4.44 -18.53 -5.54
CA SER A 64 -4.69 -19.50 -4.47
C SER A 64 -3.61 -19.39 -3.39
N CYS A 65 -3.58 -18.25 -2.71
CA CYS A 65 -2.65 -17.91 -1.63
C CYS A 65 -3.35 -18.01 -0.27
N SER A 66 -2.63 -18.52 0.73
CA SER A 66 -3.03 -18.45 2.15
C SER A 66 -1.83 -18.03 3.00
N PRO A 67 -1.90 -16.92 3.75
CA PRO A 67 -3.04 -16.00 3.89
C PRO A 67 -3.27 -15.12 2.65
N GLU A 68 -4.51 -14.64 2.45
CA GLU A 68 -4.86 -13.75 1.33
C GLU A 68 -4.18 -12.39 1.41
N ILE A 69 -4.03 -11.85 2.63
CA ILE A 69 -3.41 -10.56 2.88
C ILE A 69 -1.88 -10.70 2.75
N SER A 70 -1.31 -9.94 1.83
CA SER A 70 0.13 -9.86 1.65
C SER A 70 0.76 -8.99 2.74
N GLN A 71 1.66 -9.60 3.51
CA GLN A 71 2.44 -8.88 4.51
C GLN A 71 3.43 -7.90 3.84
N SER A 72 3.94 -8.20 2.64
CA SER A 72 4.80 -7.28 1.89
C SER A 72 4.02 -6.02 1.52
N MET A 73 2.89 -6.18 0.83
CA MET A 73 2.07 -5.04 0.40
C MET A 73 1.56 -4.23 1.60
N TYR A 74 1.07 -4.91 2.65
CA TYR A 74 0.57 -4.26 3.85
C TYR A 74 1.63 -3.37 4.51
N ARG A 75 2.82 -3.92 4.77
CA ARG A 75 3.92 -3.18 5.43
C ARG A 75 4.35 -1.97 4.62
N GLU A 76 4.43 -2.11 3.30
CA GLU A 76 4.86 -1.04 2.41
C GLU A 76 3.85 0.11 2.36
N ILE A 77 2.54 -0.18 2.27
CA ILE A 77 1.50 0.85 2.36
C ILE A 77 1.56 1.56 3.71
N VAL A 78 1.63 0.79 4.80
CA VAL A 78 1.67 1.33 6.16
C VAL A 78 2.87 2.23 6.41
N ASN A 79 4.02 1.95 5.80
CA ASN A 79 5.22 2.78 5.95
C ASN A 79 5.06 4.20 5.41
N ASP A 80 4.16 4.41 4.45
CA ASP A 80 3.85 5.70 3.82
C ASP A 80 2.62 6.38 4.46
N ILE A 81 2.03 5.81 5.52
CA ILE A 81 0.94 6.43 6.30
C ILE A 81 1.52 7.28 7.45
N PRO A 82 0.96 8.46 7.75
CA PRO A 82 -0.20 9.11 7.10
C PRO A 82 0.19 9.92 5.86
N ILE A 83 1.48 10.15 5.66
CA ILE A 83 2.06 10.74 4.46
C ILE A 83 3.42 10.07 4.18
N LYS A 84 3.76 9.94 2.90
CA LYS A 84 5.07 9.48 2.47
C LYS A 84 6.15 10.49 2.88
N LEU A 85 7.13 10.02 3.62
CA LEU A 85 8.28 10.83 4.04
C LEU A 85 9.37 10.80 2.96
N VAL A 86 9.83 11.99 2.56
CA VAL A 86 10.93 12.17 1.62
C VAL A 86 12.10 12.84 2.33
N LYS A 87 13.34 12.57 1.90
CA LYS A 87 14.52 13.24 2.44
C LYS A 87 14.45 14.73 2.05
N PRO A 88 14.29 15.67 3.01
CA PRO A 88 14.24 17.08 2.68
C PRO A 88 15.60 17.56 2.17
N LYS A 89 15.60 18.54 1.25
CA LYS A 89 16.85 19.14 0.74
C LYS A 89 17.35 20.28 1.64
N TYR A 90 16.42 21.03 2.22
CA TYR A 90 16.71 22.23 3.00
C TYR A 90 15.97 22.22 4.35
N SER A 91 16.47 23.02 5.30
CA SER A 91 15.87 23.15 6.65
C SER A 91 14.39 23.55 6.59
N ALA A 92 14.03 24.49 5.70
CA ALA A 92 12.64 24.88 5.48
C ALA A 92 11.74 23.72 5.02
N ASP A 93 12.28 22.78 4.21
CA ASP A 93 11.54 21.60 3.77
C ASP A 93 11.38 20.58 4.91
N ALA A 94 12.40 20.42 5.75
CA ALA A 94 12.34 19.57 6.94
C ALA A 94 11.27 20.08 7.93
N ARG A 95 11.27 21.39 8.20
CA ARG A 95 10.25 22.08 9.00
C ARG A 95 8.85 21.85 8.44
N ARG A 96 8.69 22.03 7.12
CA ARG A 96 7.41 21.85 6.43
C ARG A 96 6.92 20.41 6.49
N GLN A 97 7.80 19.44 6.29
CA GLN A 97 7.46 18.02 6.37
C GLN A 97 7.06 17.61 7.79
N LEU A 98 7.77 18.08 8.83
CA LEU A 98 7.39 17.88 10.22
C LEU A 98 5.96 18.39 10.50
N SER A 99 5.68 19.63 10.10
CA SER A 99 4.35 20.21 10.26
C SER A 99 3.26 19.43 9.49
N LYS A 100 3.55 19.00 8.25
CA LYS A 100 2.62 18.20 7.44
C LYS A 100 2.32 16.85 8.07
N TYR A 101 3.35 16.17 8.61
CA TYR A 101 3.17 14.88 9.26
C TYR A 101 2.30 15.01 10.51
N ALA A 102 2.56 16.01 11.36
CA ALA A 102 1.76 16.27 12.56
C ALA A 102 0.28 16.54 12.22
N GLU A 103 0.03 17.37 11.21
CA GLU A 103 -1.32 17.68 10.74
C GLU A 103 -2.04 16.44 10.19
N ALA A 104 -1.36 15.67 9.33
CA ALA A 104 -1.93 14.45 8.74
C ALA A 104 -2.23 13.38 9.79
N ALA A 105 -1.33 13.19 10.77
CA ALA A 105 -1.53 12.26 11.87
C ALA A 105 -2.77 12.63 12.70
N LYS A 106 -2.91 13.92 13.06
CA LYS A 106 -4.07 14.43 13.79
C LYS A 106 -5.37 14.24 13.00
N LYS A 107 -5.39 14.66 11.73
CA LYS A 107 -6.56 14.52 10.85
C LYS A 107 -7.00 13.06 10.72
N MET A 108 -6.05 12.14 10.58
CA MET A 108 -6.33 10.73 10.41
C MET A 108 -7.07 10.10 11.61
N VAL A 109 -6.65 10.41 12.85
CA VAL A 109 -7.34 9.88 14.04
C VAL A 109 -8.70 10.56 14.30
N GLU A 110 -8.89 11.78 13.80
CA GLU A 110 -10.16 12.51 13.87
C GLU A 110 -11.20 11.98 12.86
N THR A 111 -10.78 11.63 11.64
CA THR A 111 -11.69 11.15 10.58
C THR A 111 -11.94 9.65 10.60
N ARG A 112 -11.05 8.87 11.23
CA ARG A 112 -11.17 7.41 11.31
C ARG A 112 -11.75 6.95 12.65
N ASN A 113 -12.19 5.70 12.69
CA ASN A 113 -12.70 5.05 13.90
C ASN A 113 -11.55 4.63 14.84
N ALA A 114 -10.72 5.58 15.26
CA ALA A 114 -9.67 5.37 16.25
C ALA A 114 -10.25 5.37 17.68
N SER A 115 -9.60 4.64 18.59
CA SER A 115 -10.01 4.63 20.00
C SER A 115 -9.90 6.03 20.63
N PRO A 116 -10.69 6.36 21.68
CA PRO A 116 -10.57 7.64 22.38
C PRO A 116 -9.15 7.91 22.91
N GLU A 117 -8.45 6.87 23.35
CA GLU A 117 -7.07 6.95 23.83
C GLU A 117 -6.10 7.28 22.69
N SER A 118 -6.20 6.55 21.56
CA SER A 118 -5.40 6.79 20.36
C SER A 118 -5.58 8.22 19.84
N ARG A 119 -6.83 8.73 19.83
CA ARG A 119 -7.14 10.11 19.45
C ARG A 119 -6.49 11.13 20.38
N LYS A 120 -6.61 10.93 21.70
CA LYS A 120 -6.05 11.83 22.71
C LYS A 120 -4.53 11.92 22.59
N LEU A 121 -3.84 10.78 22.51
CA LEU A 121 -2.38 10.72 22.47
C LEU A 121 -1.82 11.32 21.18
N VAL A 122 -2.35 10.94 20.02
CA VAL A 122 -1.87 11.48 18.73
C VAL A 122 -2.11 12.99 18.65
N LYS A 123 -3.27 13.47 19.09
CA LYS A 123 -3.57 14.91 19.14
C LYS A 123 -2.60 15.66 20.06
N TRP A 124 -2.32 15.11 21.24
CA TRP A 124 -1.36 15.70 22.18
C TRP A 124 0.05 15.81 21.58
N HIS A 125 0.58 14.73 20.99
CA HIS A 125 1.90 14.75 20.36
C HIS A 125 1.98 15.71 19.16
N ALA A 126 0.91 15.81 18.36
CA ALA A 126 0.84 16.76 17.25
C ALA A 126 0.84 18.21 17.77
N GLU A 127 0.05 18.50 18.80
CA GLU A 127 -0.01 19.84 19.43
C GLU A 127 1.31 20.24 20.10
N ASP A 128 1.97 19.32 20.81
CA ASP A 128 3.32 19.52 21.36
C ASP A 128 4.34 19.81 20.25
N THR A 129 4.24 19.13 19.11
CA THR A 129 5.07 19.43 17.93
C THR A 129 4.82 20.83 17.39
N PHE A 130 3.56 21.25 17.26
CA PHE A 130 3.23 22.61 16.81
C PHE A 130 3.71 23.68 17.79
N GLN A 131 3.62 23.43 19.10
CA GLN A 131 4.15 24.35 20.11
C GLN A 131 5.67 24.46 20.02
N TRP A 132 6.37 23.34 19.86
CA TRP A 132 7.82 23.31 19.67
C TRP A 132 8.23 24.09 18.42
N LEU A 133 7.54 23.91 17.28
CA LEU A 133 7.78 24.66 16.04
C LEU A 133 7.64 26.19 16.20
N ARG A 134 6.77 26.66 17.10
CA ARG A 134 6.59 28.10 17.39
C ARG A 134 7.67 28.63 18.33
N LYS A 135 8.13 27.82 19.29
CA LYS A 135 9.11 28.21 20.32
C LYS A 135 10.56 28.11 19.85
N GLN A 136 10.84 27.41 18.75
CA GLN A 136 12.19 27.17 18.26
C GLN A 136 12.46 27.87 16.91
N PRO A 137 12.69 29.20 16.90
CA PRO A 137 13.01 29.93 15.67
C PRO A 137 14.38 29.57 15.09
N ASN A 138 15.30 29.08 15.93
CA ASN A 138 16.69 28.76 15.55
C ASN A 138 16.94 27.25 15.38
N ALA A 139 15.89 26.43 15.27
CA ALA A 139 16.05 25.00 15.04
C ALA A 139 16.76 24.71 13.72
N THR A 140 17.71 23.79 13.77
CA THR A 140 18.51 23.35 12.63
C THR A 140 17.77 22.32 11.79
N TYR A 141 18.36 21.95 10.65
CA TYR A 141 17.86 20.88 9.80
C TYR A 141 17.74 19.55 10.57
N ASP A 142 18.75 19.22 11.39
CA ASP A 142 18.79 17.96 12.14
C ASP A 142 17.77 17.95 13.28
N ASP A 143 17.55 19.08 13.96
CA ASP A 143 16.51 19.21 14.98
C ASP A 143 15.12 18.86 14.42
N TYR A 144 14.82 19.29 13.19
CA TYR A 144 13.54 18.96 12.54
C TYR A 144 13.41 17.48 12.21
N LEU A 145 14.50 16.83 11.78
CA LEU A 145 14.50 15.39 11.48
C LEU A 145 14.37 14.54 12.75
N GLU A 146 15.09 14.90 13.81
CA GLU A 146 15.00 14.22 15.11
C GLU A 146 13.59 14.36 15.69
N ARG A 147 13.03 15.57 15.63
CA ARG A 147 11.66 15.83 16.08
C ARG A 147 10.62 15.03 15.29
N LEU A 148 10.80 14.91 13.97
CA LEU A 148 9.94 14.08 13.12
C LEU A 148 10.06 12.59 13.47
N ALA A 149 11.27 12.09 13.67
CA ALA A 149 11.51 10.70 14.05
C ALA A 149 10.86 10.38 15.42
N HIS A 150 10.98 11.30 16.37
CA HIS A 150 10.32 11.21 17.66
C HIS A 150 8.79 11.17 17.51
N LEU A 151 8.21 12.16 16.82
CA LEU A 151 6.77 12.22 16.58
C LEU A 151 6.24 10.95 15.88
N LYS A 152 6.96 10.46 14.87
CA LYS A 152 6.63 9.22 14.17
C LYS A 152 6.60 8.05 15.15
N ARG A 153 7.64 7.87 15.99
CA ARG A 153 7.71 6.78 16.97
C ARG A 153 6.53 6.81 17.95
N GLN A 154 6.13 7.99 18.41
CA GLN A 154 5.01 8.13 19.35
C GLN A 154 3.66 7.86 18.69
N CYS A 155 3.43 8.35 17.46
CA CYS A 155 2.13 8.24 16.82
C CYS A 155 1.92 6.93 16.04
N GLN A 156 3.00 6.30 15.53
CA GLN A 156 2.91 5.21 14.56
C GLN A 156 2.05 4.02 15.01
N PRO A 157 2.13 3.50 16.25
CA PRO A 157 1.27 2.39 16.67
C PRO A 157 -0.22 2.69 16.51
N TYR A 158 -0.64 3.89 16.89
CA TYR A 158 -2.02 4.35 16.81
C TYR A 158 -2.49 4.62 15.37
N LEU A 159 -1.58 5.15 14.53
CA LEU A 159 -1.88 5.37 13.12
C LEU A 159 -2.01 4.05 12.36
N ILE A 160 -1.13 3.07 12.64
CA ILE A 160 -1.22 1.72 12.05
C ILE A 160 -2.53 1.06 12.42
N GLU A 161 -2.91 1.11 13.71
CA GLU A 161 -4.17 0.57 14.18
C GLU A 161 -5.36 1.20 13.45
N ALA A 162 -5.39 2.54 13.34
CA ALA A 162 -6.44 3.28 12.65
C ALA A 162 -6.48 3.01 11.13
N ALA A 163 -5.35 2.63 10.51
CA ALA A 163 -5.27 2.28 9.09
C ALA A 163 -5.57 0.81 8.79
N LYS A 164 -5.40 -0.08 9.77
CA LYS A 164 -5.33 -1.54 9.57
C LYS A 164 -6.44 -2.05 8.66
N GLY A 165 -7.70 -1.82 9.02
CA GLY A 165 -8.83 -2.35 8.24
C GLY A 165 -8.91 -1.82 6.80
N SER A 166 -8.51 -0.56 6.59
CA SER A 166 -8.49 0.03 5.25
C SER A 166 -7.37 -0.57 4.39
N VAL A 167 -6.16 -0.69 4.93
CA VAL A 167 -4.99 -1.27 4.23
C VAL A 167 -5.19 -2.77 3.96
N GLU A 168 -5.70 -3.52 4.93
CA GLU A 168 -6.12 -4.91 4.72
C GLU A 168 -7.16 -5.01 3.61
N GLY A 169 -8.13 -4.09 3.58
CA GLY A 169 -9.12 -4.00 2.50
C GLY A 169 -8.53 -3.72 1.12
N ILE A 170 -7.43 -2.95 1.02
CA ILE A 170 -6.69 -2.77 -0.24
C ILE A 170 -6.04 -4.09 -0.66
N CYS A 171 -5.31 -4.73 0.26
CA CYS A 171 -4.61 -5.99 0.02
C CYS A 171 -5.57 -7.08 -0.46
N SER A 172 -6.68 -7.28 0.26
CA SER A 172 -7.70 -8.27 -0.08
C SER A 172 -8.37 -7.95 -1.42
N LYS A 173 -8.66 -6.69 -1.71
CA LYS A 173 -9.30 -6.33 -2.99
C LYS A 173 -8.38 -6.55 -4.19
N ILE A 174 -7.08 -6.23 -4.08
CA ILE A 174 -6.10 -6.52 -5.13
C ILE A 174 -5.95 -8.02 -5.35
N TYR A 175 -5.86 -8.80 -4.28
CA TYR A 175 -5.82 -10.25 -4.39
C TYR A 175 -7.08 -10.82 -5.06
N ALA A 176 -8.27 -10.38 -4.65
CA ALA A 176 -9.53 -10.81 -5.27
C ALA A 176 -9.61 -10.49 -6.78
N LEU A 177 -9.20 -9.29 -7.19
CA LEU A 177 -9.14 -8.91 -8.60
C LEU A 177 -8.12 -9.78 -9.37
N SER A 178 -6.99 -10.10 -8.75
CA SER A 178 -6.01 -11.02 -9.32
C SER A 178 -6.60 -12.42 -9.56
N CYS A 179 -7.35 -12.96 -8.60
CA CYS A 179 -8.06 -14.24 -8.76
C CYS A 179 -9.05 -14.20 -9.93
N GLU A 180 -9.84 -13.12 -10.05
CA GLU A 180 -10.76 -12.93 -11.17
C GLU A 180 -10.03 -12.87 -12.51
N TYR A 181 -8.88 -12.18 -12.57
CA TYR A 181 -8.11 -12.02 -13.80
C TYR A 181 -7.41 -13.32 -14.19
N ALA A 182 -6.89 -14.08 -13.23
CA ALA A 182 -6.38 -15.44 -13.45
C ALA A 182 -7.43 -16.35 -14.08
N LYS A 183 -8.67 -16.31 -13.57
CA LYS A 183 -9.79 -17.08 -14.12
C LYS A 183 -10.09 -16.71 -15.58
N LYS A 184 -10.19 -15.40 -15.88
CA LYS A 184 -10.44 -14.90 -17.24
C LYS A 184 -9.36 -15.33 -18.24
N VAL A 185 -8.09 -15.27 -17.82
CA VAL A 185 -6.96 -15.69 -18.65
C VAL A 185 -6.98 -17.19 -18.91
N ASN A 186 -7.29 -17.99 -17.87
CA ASN A 186 -7.42 -19.43 -18.00
C ASN A 186 -8.59 -19.82 -18.93
N GLU A 187 -9.74 -19.15 -18.82
CA GLU A 187 -10.89 -19.33 -19.71
C GLU A 187 -10.53 -19.05 -21.18
N LYS A 188 -9.87 -17.92 -21.45
CA LYS A 188 -9.42 -17.58 -22.82
C LYS A 188 -8.38 -18.59 -23.34
N SER A 189 -7.51 -19.10 -22.48
CA SER A 189 -6.53 -20.12 -22.86
C SER A 189 -7.20 -21.42 -23.28
N TRP A 190 -8.17 -21.90 -22.49
CA TRP A 190 -8.93 -23.10 -22.83
C TRP A 190 -9.80 -22.92 -24.06
N GLN A 191 -10.39 -21.74 -24.24
CA GLN A 191 -11.15 -21.43 -25.46
C GLN A 191 -10.27 -21.63 -26.71
N ILE A 192 -9.06 -21.07 -26.73
CA ILE A 192 -8.15 -21.19 -27.88
C ILE A 192 -7.72 -22.65 -28.09
N LEU A 193 -7.43 -23.39 -27.02
CA LEU A 193 -7.05 -24.80 -27.13
C LEU A 193 -8.18 -25.64 -27.74
N GLN A 194 -9.42 -25.40 -27.32
CA GLN A 194 -10.61 -26.07 -27.87
C GLN A 194 -10.85 -25.72 -29.33
N GLU A 195 -10.66 -24.45 -29.73
CA GLU A 195 -10.72 -24.01 -31.13
C GLU A 195 -9.70 -24.74 -32.02
N HIS A 196 -8.56 -25.16 -31.47
CA HIS A 196 -7.51 -25.94 -32.15
C HIS A 196 -7.63 -27.46 -31.94
N GLY A 197 -8.73 -27.95 -31.34
CA GLY A 197 -8.97 -29.37 -31.12
C GLY A 197 -8.13 -30.02 -30.03
N VAL A 198 -7.46 -29.23 -29.18
CA VAL A 198 -6.73 -29.70 -28.01
C VAL A 198 -7.72 -29.88 -26.86
N LYS A 199 -7.73 -31.08 -26.26
CA LYS A 199 -8.61 -31.46 -25.14
C LYS A 199 -7.87 -31.44 -23.81
#